data_AF-A0A662J527-F1
#
_entry.id   AF-A0A662J527-F1
#
_cell.length_a   1.000
_cell.length_b   1.000
_cell.length_c   1.000
_cell.angle_alpha   90.00
_cell.angle_beta   90.00
_cell.angle_gamma   90.00
#
_symmetry.space_group_name_H-M   'P 1'
#
loop_
_entity.id
_entity.type
_entity.pdbx_description
1 polymer ?
#
loop_
_entity_poly.entity_id
_entity_poly.type
_entity_poly.pdbx_seq_one_letter_code
_entity_poly.pdbx_strand_id
1 'polypeptide(L)'
;QPLSASVKGCKVLIADDVADTGKSLEVVKRHVEEKGASEVKIATVYYKPWSIIKPDFYVDETTCWVIFPHEVKETMTKLLTRWLSEGISVEEAKEKLLKSGIKLEVLEALLPKVLSKLS
;
A
#
# COMPACT_ATOMS: atom_id res chain seq x y z
N GLN A 1 8.06 -8.74 14.28
CA GLN A 1 6.98 -9.05 15.26
C GLN A 1 6.89 -10.57 15.35
N PRO A 2 6.70 -11.18 16.54
CA PRO A 2 6.58 -12.64 16.66
C PRO A 2 5.25 -13.14 16.06
N LEU A 3 5.26 -14.35 15.50
CA LEU A 3 4.03 -15.02 15.07
C LEU A 3 3.13 -15.31 16.28
N SER A 4 1.83 -15.06 16.13
CA SER A 4 0.81 -15.29 17.18
C SER A 4 0.50 -16.78 17.41
N ALA A 5 0.90 -17.65 16.49
CA ALA A 5 0.71 -19.09 16.57
C ALA A 5 1.89 -19.84 15.93
N SER A 6 2.04 -21.12 16.29
CA SER A 6 3.01 -22.01 15.63
C SER A 6 2.55 -22.29 14.19
N VAL A 7 3.50 -22.21 13.25
CA VAL A 7 3.29 -22.56 11.84
C VAL A 7 4.01 -23.86 11.46
N LYS A 8 4.61 -24.56 12.43
CA LYS A 8 5.41 -25.76 12.17
C LYS A 8 4.56 -26.87 11.52
N GLY A 9 4.97 -27.32 10.34
CA GLY A 9 4.28 -28.34 9.55
C GLY A 9 3.07 -27.82 8.76
N CYS A 10 2.68 -26.55 8.94
CA CYS A 10 1.53 -25.96 8.27
C CYS A 10 1.87 -25.46 6.87
N LYS A 11 0.88 -25.51 5.97
CA LYS A 11 0.90 -24.75 4.73
C LYS A 11 0.44 -23.32 5.03
N VAL A 12 1.24 -22.32 4.67
CA VAL A 12 0.99 -20.92 5.01
C VAL A 12 0.79 -20.10 3.74
N LEU A 13 -0.23 -19.25 3.74
CA LEU A 13 -0.46 -18.21 2.73
C LEU A 13 -0.19 -16.85 3.36
N ILE A 14 0.80 -16.14 2.86
CA ILE A 14 1.07 -14.74 3.18
C ILE A 14 0.21 -13.90 2.24
N ALA A 15 -0.60 -13.00 2.80
CA ALA A 15 -1.44 -12.09 2.03
C ALA A 15 -1.01 -10.64 2.26
N ASP A 16 -0.89 -9.87 1.18
CA ASP A 16 -0.59 -8.44 1.21
C ASP A 16 -1.36 -7.71 0.10
N ASP A 17 -1.39 -6.39 0.10
CA ASP A 17 -2.12 -5.62 -0.92
C ASP A 17 -1.34 -5.48 -2.24
N VAL A 18 -0.05 -5.13 -2.17
CA VAL A 18 0.82 -4.94 -3.33
C VAL A 18 2.24 -5.47 -3.10
N ALA A 19 2.74 -6.25 -4.05
CA ALA A 19 4.16 -6.57 -4.14
C ALA A 19 4.90 -5.48 -4.95
N ASP A 20 5.34 -4.40 -4.28
CA ASP A 20 6.06 -3.28 -4.93
C ASP A 20 7.56 -3.57 -5.08
N THR A 21 8.34 -3.41 -4.00
CA THR A 21 9.77 -3.79 -4.02
C THR A 21 9.99 -5.26 -3.71
N GLY A 22 9.02 -5.91 -3.05
CA GLY A 22 9.08 -7.30 -2.59
C GLY A 22 9.91 -7.53 -1.31
N LYS A 23 10.60 -6.51 -0.79
CA LYS A 23 11.48 -6.65 0.39
C LYS A 23 10.75 -7.09 1.66
N SER A 24 9.57 -6.51 1.93
CA SER A 24 8.76 -6.89 3.10
C SER A 24 8.32 -8.35 3.01
N LEU A 25 7.82 -8.76 1.83
CA LEU A 25 7.39 -10.12 1.56
C LEU A 25 8.54 -11.13 1.71
N GLU A 26 9.77 -10.76 1.31
CA GLU A 26 10.95 -11.60 1.46
C GLU A 26 11.27 -11.86 2.94
N VAL A 27 11.28 -10.80 3.75
CA VAL A 27 11.51 -10.91 5.18
C VAL A 27 10.44 -11.77 5.85
N VAL A 28 9.17 -11.58 5.49
CA VAL A 28 8.05 -12.36 6.07
C VAL A 28 8.12 -13.82 5.63
N LYS A 29 8.34 -14.09 4.34
CA LYS A 29 8.48 -15.45 3.81
C LYS A 29 9.58 -16.21 4.52
N ARG A 30 10.79 -15.62 4.58
CA ARG A 30 11.93 -16.21 5.30
C ARG A 30 11.59 -16.47 6.77
N HIS A 31 10.95 -15.51 7.44
CA HIS A 31 10.57 -15.67 8.84
C HIS A 31 9.60 -16.84 9.06
N VAL A 32 8.64 -17.04 8.16
CA VAL A 32 7.67 -18.15 8.24
C VAL A 32 8.32 -19.50 7.93
N GLU A 33 9.22 -19.55 6.95
CA GLU A 33 10.00 -20.75 6.60
C GLU A 33 10.90 -21.18 7.76
N GLU A 34 11.63 -20.24 8.38
CA GLU A 34 12.47 -20.48 9.57
C GLU A 34 11.68 -21.01 10.78
N LYS A 35 10.37 -20.77 10.82
CA LYS A 35 9.45 -21.28 11.87
C LYS A 35 8.90 -22.67 11.55
N GLY A 36 9.35 -23.29 10.47
CA GLY A 36 9.10 -24.68 10.13
C GLY A 36 7.81 -24.92 9.35
N ALA A 37 7.30 -23.91 8.65
CA ALA A 37 6.19 -24.12 7.70
C ALA A 37 6.57 -25.17 6.65
N SER A 38 5.62 -26.04 6.28
CA SER A 38 5.84 -27.08 5.28
C SER A 38 5.72 -26.57 3.84
N GLU A 39 4.99 -25.47 3.65
CA GLU A 39 4.83 -24.77 2.38
C GLU A 39 4.52 -23.30 2.67
N VAL A 40 5.09 -22.38 1.89
CA VAL A 40 4.80 -20.95 2.01
C VAL A 40 4.50 -20.38 0.63
N LYS A 41 3.29 -19.83 0.47
CA LYS A 41 2.85 -19.11 -0.73
C LYS A 41 2.53 -17.66 -0.42
N ILE A 42 2.54 -16.82 -1.45
CA ILE A 42 2.23 -15.39 -1.36
C ILE A 42 1.07 -15.06 -2.29
N ALA A 43 0.08 -14.34 -1.77
CA ALA A 43 -1.01 -13.75 -2.54
C ALA A 43 -1.02 -12.22 -2.38
N THR A 44 -1.13 -11.50 -3.49
CA THR A 44 -1.35 -10.04 -3.47
C THR A 44 -2.50 -9.62 -4.35
N VAL A 45 -3.01 -8.39 -4.20
CA VAL A 45 -3.95 -7.83 -5.18
C VAL A 45 -3.17 -7.42 -6.42
N TYR A 46 -2.13 -6.60 -6.25
CA TYR A 46 -1.28 -6.15 -7.34
C TYR A 46 0.16 -6.63 -7.20
N TYR A 47 0.85 -6.79 -8.31
CA TYR A 47 2.29 -7.08 -8.38
C TYR A 47 2.95 -6.09 -9.33
N LYS A 48 4.14 -5.60 -8.96
CA LYS A 48 4.95 -4.75 -9.84
C LYS A 48 6.11 -5.54 -10.44
N PRO A 49 6.41 -5.39 -11.75
CA PRO A 49 7.42 -6.21 -12.44
C PRO A 49 8.84 -6.13 -11.85
N TRP A 50 9.15 -5.05 -11.12
CA TRP A 50 10.44 -4.84 -10.48
C TRP A 50 10.53 -5.39 -9.04
N SER A 51 9.45 -5.96 -8.51
CA SER A 51 9.49 -6.62 -7.21
C SER A 51 10.44 -7.80 -7.25
N ILE A 52 11.29 -7.92 -6.23
CA ILE A 52 12.22 -9.06 -6.09
C ILE A 52 11.48 -10.38 -5.84
N ILE A 53 10.21 -10.30 -5.43
CA ILE A 53 9.32 -11.44 -5.24
C ILE A 53 8.14 -11.32 -6.20
N LYS A 54 7.97 -12.37 -7.02
CA LYS A 54 6.73 -12.61 -7.74
C LYS A 54 5.78 -13.44 -6.86
N PRO A 55 4.59 -12.93 -6.51
CA PRO A 55 3.58 -13.69 -5.77
C PRO A 55 3.12 -14.94 -6.53
N ASP A 56 2.77 -15.99 -5.79
CA ASP A 56 2.16 -17.21 -6.35
C ASP A 56 0.77 -16.92 -6.92
N PHE A 57 0.05 -15.97 -6.30
CA PHE A 57 -1.26 -15.51 -6.71
C PHE A 57 -1.29 -13.98 -6.74
N TYR A 58 -1.78 -13.40 -7.82
CA TYR A 58 -2.02 -11.97 -7.95
C TYR A 58 -3.21 -11.71 -8.86
N VAL A 59 -3.94 -10.61 -8.64
CA VAL A 59 -5.07 -10.25 -9.50
C VAL A 59 -4.57 -9.64 -10.79
N ASP A 60 -3.61 -8.69 -10.69
CA ASP A 60 -3.06 -8.03 -11.87
C ASP A 60 -1.62 -7.56 -11.66
N GLU A 61 -0.89 -7.40 -12.78
CA GLU A 61 0.45 -6.82 -12.83
C GLU A 61 0.35 -5.35 -13.25
N THR A 62 1.01 -4.44 -12.53
CA THR A 62 0.94 -3.01 -12.85
C THR A 62 2.23 -2.27 -12.56
N THR A 63 2.51 -1.23 -13.36
CA THR A 63 3.58 -0.26 -13.11
C THR A 63 3.05 1.04 -12.48
N CYS A 64 1.73 1.16 -12.33
CA CYS A 64 1.10 2.36 -11.81
C CYS A 64 1.29 2.50 -10.29
N TRP A 65 1.18 3.74 -9.82
CA TRP A 65 0.97 4.00 -8.40
C TRP A 65 -0.47 3.61 -8.04
N VAL A 66 -0.63 2.72 -7.05
CA VAL A 66 -1.93 2.27 -6.57
C VAL A 66 -2.24 3.04 -5.29
N ILE A 67 -3.45 3.59 -5.18
CA ILE A 67 -3.96 4.19 -3.94
C ILE A 67 -5.08 3.29 -3.45
N PHE A 68 -4.85 2.54 -2.39
CA PHE A 68 -5.89 1.69 -1.84
C PHE A 68 -6.95 2.51 -1.07
N PRO A 69 -8.20 2.04 -0.98
CA PRO A 69 -9.26 2.75 -0.27
C PRO A 69 -8.93 3.10 1.19
N HIS A 70 -8.13 2.26 1.85
CA HIS A 70 -7.71 2.46 3.24
C HIS A 70 -6.52 3.43 3.39
N GLU A 71 -5.84 3.79 2.30
CA GLU A 71 -4.69 4.70 2.31
C GLU A 71 -5.02 6.13 1.85
N VAL A 72 -6.19 6.36 1.22
CA VAL A 72 -6.53 7.63 0.55
C VAL A 72 -6.26 8.85 1.43
N LYS A 73 -6.67 8.81 2.70
CA LYS A 73 -6.45 9.93 3.64
C LYS A 73 -4.98 10.20 3.89
N GLU A 74 -4.17 9.15 4.04
CA GLU A 74 -2.74 9.26 4.27
C GLU A 74 -2.04 9.80 3.01
N THR A 75 -2.38 9.26 1.84
CA THR A 75 -1.86 9.74 0.56
C THR A 75 -2.20 11.22 0.36
N MET A 76 -3.45 11.61 0.57
CA MET A 76 -3.87 13.02 0.50
C MET A 76 -3.08 13.91 1.46
N THR A 77 -2.87 13.46 2.69
CA THR A 77 -2.10 14.22 3.69
C THR A 77 -0.68 14.45 3.21
N LYS A 78 0.03 13.40 2.83
CA LYS A 78 1.43 13.49 2.36
C LYS A 78 1.57 14.39 1.14
N LEU A 79 0.68 14.25 0.15
CA LEU A 79 0.70 15.06 -1.06
C LEU A 79 0.39 16.53 -0.78
N LEU A 80 -0.64 16.81 0.03
CA LEU A 80 -1.01 18.18 0.40
C LEU A 80 0.10 18.85 1.22
N THR A 81 0.68 18.18 2.23
CA THR A 81 1.81 18.73 2.99
C THR A 81 2.95 19.14 2.06
N ARG A 82 3.32 18.24 1.13
CA ARG A 82 4.40 18.49 0.18
C ARG A 82 4.08 19.68 -0.73
N TRP A 83 2.94 19.67 -1.40
CA TRP A 83 2.60 20.72 -2.37
C TRP A 83 2.43 22.09 -1.74
N LEU A 84 1.81 22.17 -0.55
CA LEU A 84 1.70 23.42 0.17
C LEU A 84 3.08 23.96 0.58
N SER A 85 4.01 23.08 0.97
CA SER A 85 5.40 23.48 1.26
C SER A 85 6.17 23.96 0.03
N GLU A 86 5.76 23.51 -1.17
CA GLU A 86 6.27 23.94 -2.46
C GLU A 86 5.57 25.22 -2.98
N GLY A 87 4.64 25.81 -2.20
CA GLY A 87 3.94 27.05 -2.54
C GLY A 87 2.71 26.89 -3.44
N ILE A 88 2.28 25.65 -3.69
CA ILE A 88 1.06 25.36 -4.46
C ILE A 88 -0.16 25.74 -3.62
N SER A 89 -1.17 26.38 -4.23
CA SER A 89 -2.41 26.73 -3.52
C SER A 89 -3.27 25.51 -3.20
N VAL A 90 -4.17 25.65 -2.22
CA VAL A 90 -5.10 24.57 -1.88
C VAL A 90 -6.02 24.24 -3.06
N GLU A 91 -6.43 25.24 -3.84
CA GLU A 91 -7.28 25.09 -5.02
C GLU A 91 -6.57 24.27 -6.11
N GLU A 92 -5.32 24.61 -6.43
CA GLU A 92 -4.52 23.87 -7.42
C GLU A 92 -4.24 22.44 -6.94
N ALA A 93 -3.97 22.25 -5.65
CA ALA A 93 -3.78 20.93 -5.06
C ALA A 93 -5.04 20.06 -5.15
N LYS A 94 -6.24 20.62 -4.96
CA LYS A 94 -7.51 19.90 -5.17
C LYS A 94 -7.65 19.40 -6.61
N GLU A 95 -7.37 20.26 -7.59
CA GLU A 95 -7.42 19.87 -8.99
C GLU A 95 -6.44 18.73 -9.32
N LYS A 96 -5.22 18.79 -8.75
CA LYS A 96 -4.22 17.72 -8.89
C LYS A 96 -4.72 16.38 -8.32
N LEU A 97 -5.37 16.38 -7.15
CA LEU A 97 -5.94 15.17 -6.54
C LEU A 97 -7.09 14.58 -7.37
N LEU A 98 -7.95 15.42 -7.94
CA LEU A 98 -9.02 14.96 -8.84
C LEU A 98 -8.44 14.32 -10.10
N LYS A 99 -7.44 14.97 -10.71
CA LYS A 99 -6.72 14.44 -11.89
C LYS A 99 -5.98 13.13 -11.61
N SER A 100 -5.59 12.86 -10.37
CA SER A 100 -4.97 11.58 -9.99
C SER A 100 -5.98 10.43 -9.77
N GLY A 101 -7.27 10.68 -9.99
CA GLY A 101 -8.32 9.66 -9.87
C GLY A 101 -9.00 9.58 -8.50
N ILE A 102 -8.71 10.50 -7.57
CA ILE A 102 -9.48 10.60 -6.32
C ILE A 102 -10.85 11.17 -6.66
N LYS A 103 -11.91 10.44 -6.28
CA LYS A 103 -13.30 10.87 -6.50
C LYS A 103 -13.60 12.15 -5.74
N LEU A 104 -14.39 13.04 -6.34
CA LEU A 104 -14.79 14.32 -5.76
C LEU A 104 -15.42 14.15 -4.37
N GLU A 105 -16.34 13.19 -4.22
CA GLU A 105 -17.01 12.89 -2.95
C GLU A 105 -16.02 12.53 -1.82
N VAL A 106 -14.97 11.77 -2.16
CA VAL A 106 -13.94 11.37 -1.20
C VAL A 106 -13.04 12.55 -0.85
N LEU A 107 -12.67 13.36 -1.85
CA LEU A 107 -11.90 14.58 -1.66
C LEU A 107 -12.62 15.54 -0.71
N GLU A 108 -13.90 15.84 -0.97
CA GLU A 108 -14.70 16.76 -0.15
C GLU A 108 -14.86 16.26 1.29
N ALA A 109 -15.07 14.96 1.48
CA ALA A 109 -15.24 14.37 2.82
C ALA A 109 -13.95 14.36 3.66
N LEU A 110 -12.78 14.27 3.01
CA LEU A 110 -11.48 14.12 3.68
C LEU A 110 -10.70 15.43 3.79
N LEU A 111 -10.83 16.33 2.81
CA LEU A 111 -10.01 17.53 2.72
C LEU A 111 -10.05 18.42 3.98
N PRO A 112 -11.22 18.74 4.58
CA PRO A 112 -11.25 19.54 5.81
C PRO A 112 -10.46 18.90 6.97
N LYS A 113 -10.55 17.57 7.09
CA LYS A 113 -9.87 16.78 8.14
C LYS A 113 -8.36 16.69 7.91
N VAL A 114 -7.92 16.79 6.66
CA VAL A 114 -6.51 16.79 6.29
C VAL A 114 -5.93 18.17 6.55
N LEU A 115 -6.57 19.24 6.06
CA LEU A 115 -6.09 20.62 6.25
C LEU A 115 -6.01 21.01 7.73
N SER A 116 -6.96 20.59 8.56
CA SER A 116 -6.94 20.86 10.01
C SER A 116 -5.77 20.20 10.75
N LYS A 117 -5.05 19.25 10.13
CA LYS A 117 -3.85 18.63 10.69
C LYS A 117 -2.56 19.28 10.20
N LEU A 118 -2.64 20.14 9.19
CA LEU A 118 -1.50 20.82 8.58
C LEU A 118 -1.29 22.23 9.14
N SER A 119 -2.32 22.80 9.77
CA SER A 119 -2.27 24.04 10.58
C SER A 119 -1.63 23.77 11.95
#